data_AF-A0A183TGW4-F1
#
_entry.id   AF-A0A183TGW4-F1
#
_cell.length_a   1.000
_cell.length_b   1.000
_cell.length_c   1.000
_cell.angle_alpha   90.00
_cell.angle_beta   90.00
_cell.angle_gamma   90.00
#
_symmetry.space_group_name_H-M   'P 1'
#
loop_
_entity.id
_entity.type
_entity.pdbx_description
1 polymer ?
#
loop_
_entity_poly.entity_id
_entity_poly.type
_entity_poly.pdbx_seq_one_letter_code
_entity_poly.pdbx_strand_id
1 'polypeptide(L)'
;MKAPSNQITKKLENLHVPDNNGTMETRWCQLRNIIQSTAHEVLGCARRQHQDWFDKKDADLSNLLAEKNGLHKAYMDLQTDATKAAFFRCHRFVQQRLWEMQDAWMIRKTEEIQRYAGRKEMKNFFKSIKAIYGQCIKETAPLLSSDGTTLLTEKSQILKRLTEHFRSVLNCSSAISDAAIDRLP
;
A
#
# COMPACT_ATOMS: atom_id res chain seq x y z
N MET A 1 -33.42 -4.42 9.98
CA MET A 1 -32.01 -4.34 10.44
C MET A 1 -31.81 -3.00 11.13
N LYS A 2 -31.55 -2.97 12.44
CA LYS A 2 -31.30 -1.72 13.18
C LYS A 2 -29.93 -1.18 12.74
N ALA A 3 -29.89 0.07 12.25
CA ALA A 3 -28.64 0.69 11.81
C ALA A 3 -27.58 0.63 12.94
N PRO A 4 -26.31 0.27 12.64
CA PRO A 4 -25.24 0.17 13.64
C PRO A 4 -25.08 1.44 14.49
N SER A 5 -25.38 2.60 13.88
CA SER A 5 -25.36 3.92 14.52
C SER A 5 -26.17 3.98 15.82
N ASN A 6 -27.39 3.41 15.83
CA ASN A 6 -28.29 3.49 16.99
C ASN A 6 -27.87 2.55 18.14
N GLN A 7 -26.95 1.61 17.90
CA GLN A 7 -26.39 0.74 18.94
C GLN A 7 -25.18 1.39 19.62
N ILE A 8 -24.40 2.18 18.89
CA ILE A 8 -23.24 2.90 19.40
C ILE A 8 -23.68 3.99 20.38
N THR A 9 -24.67 4.81 20.00
CA THR A 9 -25.23 5.85 20.88
C THR A 9 -25.81 5.25 22.15
N LYS A 10 -26.60 4.17 22.04
CA LYS A 10 -27.15 3.48 23.20
C LYS A 10 -26.07 2.90 24.11
N LYS A 11 -24.96 2.37 23.58
CA LYS A 11 -23.86 1.86 24.42
C LYS A 11 -23.06 2.98 25.10
N LEU A 12 -22.83 4.10 24.41
CA LEU A 12 -22.20 5.29 25.00
C LEU A 12 -23.04 5.91 26.12
N GLU A 13 -24.37 5.94 25.99
CA GLU A 13 -25.29 6.44 27.03
C GLU A 13 -25.33 5.57 28.28
N ASN A 14 -25.07 4.25 28.16
CA ASN A 14 -25.08 3.31 29.28
C ASN A 14 -23.72 3.21 30.01
N LEU A 15 -22.66 3.81 29.47
CA LEU A 15 -21.36 3.87 30.11
C LEU A 15 -21.36 5.02 31.13
N HIS A 16 -21.58 4.68 32.40
CA HIS A 16 -21.44 5.63 33.50
C HIS A 16 -20.02 6.20 33.50
N VAL A 17 -19.90 7.53 33.31
CA VAL A 17 -18.65 8.26 33.49
C VAL A 17 -18.26 8.12 34.95
N PRO A 18 -17.15 7.43 35.30
CA PRO A 18 -16.72 7.36 36.69
C PRO A 18 -16.36 8.77 37.13
N ASP A 19 -16.86 9.20 38.28
CA ASP A 19 -16.51 10.49 38.86
C ASP A 19 -15.00 10.48 39.16
N ASN A 20 -14.22 11.17 38.31
CA ASN A 20 -12.77 11.08 38.33
C ASN A 20 -12.13 12.46 38.41
N ASN A 21 -11.51 12.70 39.56
CA ASN A 21 -10.92 13.94 40.04
C ASN A 21 -9.53 14.19 39.40
N GLY A 22 -9.16 13.42 38.38
CA GLY A 22 -7.87 13.48 37.70
C GLY A 22 -7.73 14.62 36.69
N THR A 23 -6.48 14.92 36.30
CA THR A 23 -6.11 15.96 35.32
C THR A 23 -6.78 15.75 33.95
N MET A 24 -6.95 16.85 33.19
CA MET A 24 -7.62 16.85 31.86
C MET A 24 -7.07 15.79 30.89
N GLU A 25 -5.76 15.57 30.89
CA GLU A 25 -5.07 14.53 30.10
C GLU A 25 -5.65 13.13 30.36
N THR A 26 -5.92 12.84 31.63
CA THR A 26 -6.44 11.55 32.09
C THR A 26 -7.87 11.35 31.62
N ARG A 27 -8.69 12.42 31.64
CA ARG A 27 -10.08 12.41 31.14
C ARG A 27 -10.13 12.20 29.63
N TRP A 28 -9.24 12.87 28.89
CA TRP A 28 -9.16 12.72 27.44
C TRP A 28 -8.73 11.30 27.03
N CYS A 29 -7.72 10.74 27.71
CA CYS A 29 -7.29 9.36 27.51
C CYS A 29 -8.43 8.36 27.80
N GLN A 30 -9.19 8.56 28.87
CA GLN A 30 -10.33 7.70 29.22
C GLN A 30 -11.43 7.76 28.16
N LEU A 31 -11.83 8.95 27.73
CA LEU A 31 -12.84 9.13 26.69
C LEU A 31 -12.42 8.45 25.38
N ARG A 32 -11.18 8.65 24.95
CA ARG A 32 -10.62 8.03 23.75
C ARG A 32 -10.67 6.50 23.83
N ASN A 33 -10.27 5.93 24.97
CA ASN A 33 -10.27 4.48 25.17
C ASN A 33 -11.69 3.90 25.15
N ILE A 34 -12.66 4.58 25.76
CA ILE A 34 -14.07 4.16 25.76
C ILE A 34 -14.65 4.17 24.35
N ILE A 35 -14.40 5.23 23.59
CA ILE A 35 -14.86 5.35 22.20
C ILE A 35 -14.23 4.25 21.33
N GLN A 36 -12.92 4.02 21.44
CA GLN A 36 -12.22 2.99 20.67
C GLN A 36 -12.71 1.58 21.02
N SER A 37 -12.93 1.30 22.31
CA SER A 37 -13.41 -0.01 22.78
C SER A 37 -14.85 -0.28 22.32
N THR A 38 -15.72 0.72 22.44
CA THR A 38 -17.13 0.63 22.00
C THR A 38 -17.23 0.46 20.48
N ALA A 39 -16.43 1.23 19.73
CA ALA A 39 -16.36 1.10 18.27
C ALA A 39 -15.86 -0.28 17.86
N HIS A 40 -14.85 -0.83 18.55
CA HIS A 40 -14.35 -2.17 18.29
C HIS A 40 -15.39 -3.25 18.60
N GLU A 41 -16.14 -3.13 19.70
CA GLU A 41 -17.14 -4.12 20.10
C GLU A 41 -18.36 -4.13 19.16
N VAL A 42 -18.80 -2.96 18.68
CA VAL A 42 -20.00 -2.83 17.83
C VAL A 42 -19.69 -3.07 16.36
N LEU A 43 -18.59 -2.52 15.86
CA LEU A 43 -18.24 -2.57 14.43
C LEU A 43 -17.24 -3.68 14.11
N GLY A 44 -16.53 -4.21 15.11
CA GLY A 44 -15.40 -5.10 14.90
C GLY A 44 -14.21 -4.39 14.25
N CYS A 45 -13.12 -5.13 14.02
CA CYS A 45 -12.09 -4.69 13.09
C CYS A 45 -12.49 -5.05 11.66
N ALA A 46 -12.44 -4.08 10.74
CA ALA A 46 -12.46 -4.36 9.31
C ALA A 46 -11.29 -5.29 8.97
N ARG A 47 -11.59 -6.57 8.69
CA ARG A 47 -10.60 -7.50 8.14
C ARG A 47 -10.30 -7.05 6.72
N ARG A 48 -9.05 -6.64 6.46
CA ARG A 48 -8.58 -6.46 5.09
C ARG A 48 -8.79 -7.80 4.36
N GLN A 49 -9.54 -7.78 3.26
CA GLN A 49 -9.80 -8.98 2.45
C GLN A 49 -8.60 -9.38 1.60
N HIS A 50 -7.60 -8.51 1.48
CA HIS A 50 -6.36 -8.79 0.80
C HIS A 50 -5.37 -9.44 1.77
N GLN A 51 -4.75 -10.55 1.35
CA GLN A 51 -3.53 -11.06 1.98
C GLN A 51 -2.44 -10.02 1.76
N ASP A 52 -2.28 -9.13 2.73
CA ASP A 52 -1.25 -8.10 2.71
C ASP A 52 0.06 -8.69 3.28
N TRP A 53 1.19 -8.09 2.93
CA TRP A 53 2.50 -8.47 3.44
C TRP A 53 2.66 -8.17 4.94
N PHE A 54 1.80 -7.29 5.47
CA PHE A 54 1.85 -6.84 6.85
C PHE A 54 1.10 -7.80 7.80
N ASP A 55 1.86 -8.58 8.58
CA ASP A 55 1.31 -9.34 9.69
C ASP A 55 1.26 -8.49 10.96
N LYS A 56 0.05 -8.06 11.34
CA LYS A 56 -0.18 -7.27 12.55
C LYS A 56 0.08 -8.04 13.85
N LYS A 57 0.28 -9.38 13.78
CA LYS A 57 0.61 -10.23 14.94
C LYS A 57 2.11 -10.40 15.16
N ASP A 58 2.97 -9.76 14.36
CA ASP A 58 4.41 -9.77 14.60
C ASP A 58 4.71 -8.99 15.90
N ALA A 59 4.99 -9.75 16.96
CA ALA A 59 5.27 -9.22 18.29
C ALA A 59 6.58 -8.43 18.31
N ASP A 60 7.58 -8.86 17.52
CA ASP A 60 8.88 -8.19 17.45
C ASP A 60 8.75 -6.84 16.76
N LEU A 61 7.98 -6.77 15.66
CA LEU A 61 7.68 -5.50 14.99
C LEU A 61 6.88 -4.56 15.90
N SER A 62 5.92 -5.10 16.66
CA SER A 62 5.13 -4.32 17.60
C SER A 62 5.99 -3.72 18.71
N ASN A 63 6.94 -4.49 19.24
CA ASN A 63 7.91 -4.04 20.24
C ASN A 63 8.86 -2.98 19.68
N LEU A 64 9.42 -3.19 18.49
CA LEU A 64 10.28 -2.22 17.81
C LEU A 64 9.57 -0.90 17.51
N LEU A 65 8.28 -0.95 17.14
CA LEU A 65 7.47 0.25 16.94
C LEU A 65 7.23 1.01 18.25
N ALA A 66 6.99 0.30 19.36
CA ALA A 66 6.86 0.90 20.69
C ALA A 66 8.17 1.58 21.13
N GLU A 67 9.31 0.90 20.94
CA GLU A 67 10.64 1.44 21.21
C GLU A 67 10.93 2.68 20.37
N LYS A 68 10.65 2.62 19.06
CA LYS A 68 10.80 3.77 18.14
C LYS A 68 10.02 4.99 18.63
N ASN A 69 8.79 4.79 19.09
CA ASN A 69 7.94 5.87 19.60
C ASN A 69 8.49 6.46 20.90
N GLY A 70 9.01 5.63 21.81
CA GLY A 70 9.68 6.07 23.03
C GLY A 70 10.94 6.90 22.73
N LEU A 71 11.78 6.43 21.80
CA LEU A 71 12.98 7.15 21.37
C LEU A 71 12.65 8.43 20.63
N HIS A 72 11.57 8.47 19.86
CA HIS A 72 11.10 9.69 19.20
C HIS A 72 10.71 10.75 20.23
N LYS A 73 10.01 10.35 21.29
CA LYS A 73 9.65 11.26 22.39
C LYS A 73 10.90 11.81 23.08
N ALA A 74 11.85 10.95 23.45
CA ALA A 74 13.11 11.38 24.07
C ALA A 74 13.95 12.30 23.15
N TYR A 75 13.90 12.07 21.84
CA TYR A 75 14.53 12.95 20.86
C TYR A 75 13.86 14.33 20.80
N MET A 76 12.53 14.40 20.87
CA MET A 76 11.79 15.67 20.89
C MET A 76 11.98 16.44 22.20
N ASP A 77 12.10 15.75 23.33
CA ASP A 77 12.23 16.39 24.65
C ASP A 77 13.63 16.98 24.91
N LEU A 78 14.68 16.25 24.54
CA LEU A 78 16.07 16.59 24.92
C LEU A 78 16.96 17.01 23.74
N GLN A 79 16.63 16.55 22.52
CA GLN A 79 17.31 16.87 21.25
C GLN A 79 18.85 16.76 21.22
N THR A 80 19.44 15.90 22.06
CA THR A 80 20.88 15.60 22.05
C THR A 80 21.31 14.69 20.88
N ASP A 81 22.60 14.70 20.55
CA ASP A 81 23.17 13.79 19.55
C ASP A 81 22.96 12.31 19.88
N ALA A 82 22.99 11.95 21.18
CA ALA A 82 22.76 10.59 21.63
C ALA A 82 21.31 10.14 21.39
N THR A 83 20.31 10.95 21.75
CA THR A 83 18.88 10.63 21.54
C THR A 83 18.53 10.63 20.05
N LYS A 84 19.13 11.54 19.27
CA LYS A 84 19.01 11.55 17.81
C LYS A 84 19.58 10.27 17.18
N ALA A 85 20.79 9.87 17.57
CA ALA A 85 21.43 8.65 17.07
C ALA A 85 20.63 7.38 17.43
N ALA A 86 20.12 7.29 18.66
CA ALA A 86 19.29 6.16 19.10
C ALA A 86 17.99 6.05 18.27
N PHE A 87 17.28 7.16 18.07
CA PHE A 87 16.07 7.18 17.24
C PHE A 87 16.34 6.73 15.80
N PHE A 88 17.35 7.29 15.13
CA PHE A 88 17.65 6.92 13.74
C PHE A 88 18.12 5.48 13.59
N ARG A 89 18.85 4.93 14.58
CA ARG A 89 19.21 3.50 14.61
C ARG A 89 17.97 2.62 14.66
N CYS A 90 17.08 2.86 15.64
CA CYS A 90 15.83 2.11 15.78
C CYS A 90 14.94 2.26 14.54
N HIS A 91 14.84 3.46 13.98
CA HIS A 91 14.10 3.72 12.75
C HIS A 91 14.61 2.89 11.57
N ARG A 92 15.94 2.78 11.40
CA ARG A 92 16.55 1.95 10.35
C ARG A 92 16.22 0.47 10.55
N PHE A 93 16.25 -0.03 11.78
CA PHE A 93 15.87 -1.41 12.09
C PHE A 93 14.39 -1.69 11.78
N VAL A 94 13.49 -0.78 12.17
CA VAL A 94 12.06 -0.90 11.83
C VAL A 94 11.86 -0.93 10.32
N GLN A 95 12.51 -0.04 9.58
CA GLN A 95 12.41 -0.03 8.12
C GLN A 95 12.95 -1.33 7.52
N GLN A 96 14.12 -1.80 7.96
CA GLN A 96 14.71 -3.04 7.48
C GLN A 96 13.77 -4.23 7.73
N ARG A 97 13.19 -4.33 8.94
CA ARG A 97 12.27 -5.43 9.26
C ARG A 97 11.02 -5.42 8.38
N LEU A 98 10.46 -4.24 8.12
CA LEU A 98 9.33 -4.10 7.21
C LEU A 98 9.69 -4.54 5.79
N TRP A 99 10.89 -4.18 5.31
CA TRP A 99 11.38 -4.62 4.01
C TRP A 99 11.55 -6.14 3.93
N GLU A 100 12.14 -6.78 4.95
CA GLU A 100 12.29 -8.24 5.02
C GLU A 100 10.94 -8.96 4.98
N MET A 101 9.94 -8.46 5.72
CA MET A 101 8.59 -9.03 5.71
C MET A 101 7.93 -8.91 4.33
N GLN A 102 8.09 -7.76 3.68
CA GLN A 102 7.57 -7.53 2.34
C GLN A 102 8.25 -8.44 1.32
N ASP A 103 9.57 -8.58 1.37
CA ASP A 103 10.34 -9.41 0.46
C ASP A 103 10.00 -10.90 0.63
N ALA A 104 9.92 -11.39 1.86
CA ALA A 104 9.49 -12.76 2.16
C ALA A 104 8.06 -13.05 1.68
N TRP A 105 7.18 -12.06 1.72
CA TRP A 105 5.84 -12.18 1.12
C TRP A 105 5.90 -12.21 -0.42
N MET A 106 6.70 -11.34 -1.04
CA MET A 106 6.89 -11.29 -2.49
C MET A 106 7.46 -12.61 -3.03
N ILE A 107 8.47 -13.18 -2.38
CA ILE A 107 9.06 -14.49 -2.73
C ILE A 107 8.00 -15.59 -2.68
N ARG A 108 7.20 -15.65 -1.60
CA ARG A 108 6.11 -16.64 -1.50
C ARG A 108 5.07 -16.45 -2.59
N LYS A 109 4.78 -15.20 -2.98
CA LYS A 109 3.83 -14.90 -4.05
C LYS A 109 4.36 -15.26 -5.43
N THR A 110 5.64 -15.05 -5.71
CA THR A 110 6.25 -15.46 -6.98
C THR A 110 6.29 -16.97 -7.12
N GLU A 111 6.63 -17.70 -6.05
CA GLU A 111 6.56 -19.17 -6.01
C GLU A 111 5.13 -19.68 -6.28
N GLU A 112 4.12 -19.05 -5.69
CA GLU A 112 2.71 -19.39 -5.90
C GLU A 112 2.30 -19.21 -7.38
N ILE A 113 2.67 -18.06 -7.97
CA ILE A 113 2.39 -17.74 -9.38
C ILE A 113 3.11 -18.71 -10.32
N GLN A 114 4.38 -19.00 -10.06
CA GLN A 114 5.17 -19.95 -10.83
C GLN A 114 4.57 -21.36 -10.76
N ARG A 115 4.12 -21.78 -9.57
CA ARG A 115 3.45 -23.07 -9.39
C ARG A 115 2.15 -23.17 -10.19
N TYR A 116 1.33 -22.12 -10.25
CA TYR A 116 0.13 -22.12 -11.09
C TYR A 116 0.46 -22.16 -12.58
N ALA A 117 1.49 -21.44 -13.01
CA ALA A 117 1.96 -21.48 -14.39
C ALA A 117 2.41 -22.89 -14.79
N GLY A 118 3.20 -23.56 -13.95
CA GLY A 118 3.64 -24.94 -14.18
C GLY A 118 2.49 -25.96 -14.25
N ARG A 119 1.41 -25.74 -13.48
CA ARG A 119 0.19 -26.57 -13.51
C ARG A 119 -0.80 -26.20 -14.62
N LYS A 120 -0.50 -25.18 -15.44
CA LYS A 120 -1.41 -24.60 -16.45
C LYS A 120 -2.75 -24.11 -15.87
N GLU A 121 -2.77 -23.75 -14.58
CA GLU A 121 -3.95 -23.23 -13.89
C GLU A 121 -4.11 -21.72 -14.15
N MET A 122 -4.40 -21.35 -15.39
CA MET A 122 -4.47 -19.94 -15.85
C MET A 122 -5.41 -19.06 -15.00
N LYS A 123 -6.54 -19.62 -14.55
CA LYS A 123 -7.50 -18.91 -13.68
C LYS A 123 -6.87 -18.47 -12.35
N ASN A 124 -6.10 -19.35 -11.73
CA ASN A 124 -5.45 -19.07 -10.44
C ASN A 124 -4.22 -18.18 -10.63
N PHE A 125 -3.47 -18.35 -11.72
CA PHE A 125 -2.39 -17.46 -12.12
C PHE A 125 -2.85 -15.99 -12.21
N PHE A 126 -3.91 -15.72 -12.98
CA PHE A 126 -4.46 -14.36 -13.08
C PHE A 126 -5.05 -13.85 -11.76
N LYS A 127 -5.68 -14.72 -10.96
CA LYS A 127 -6.20 -14.37 -9.64
C LYS A 127 -5.08 -13.92 -8.70
N SER A 128 -3.93 -14.57 -8.71
CA SER A 128 -2.78 -14.23 -7.86
C SER A 128 -2.07 -12.95 -8.31
N ILE A 129 -1.92 -12.72 -9.63
CA ILE A 129 -1.40 -11.44 -10.14
C ILE A 129 -2.31 -10.28 -9.72
N LYS A 130 -3.63 -10.45 -9.84
CA LYS A 130 -4.61 -9.44 -9.41
C LYS A 130 -4.61 -9.23 -7.89
N ALA A 131 -4.15 -10.20 -7.10
CA ALA A 131 -4.02 -10.04 -5.65
C ALA A 131 -2.83 -9.14 -5.25
N ILE A 132 -1.76 -9.11 -6.05
CA ILE A 132 -0.56 -8.29 -5.81
C ILE A 132 -0.80 -6.83 -6.22
N TYR A 133 -1.24 -6.61 -7.46
CA TYR A 133 -1.43 -5.27 -8.01
C TYR A 133 -2.82 -4.68 -7.67
N GLY A 134 -3.66 -5.45 -6.99
CA GLY A 134 -5.06 -5.11 -6.77
C GLY A 134 -5.91 -5.26 -8.03
N GLN A 135 -7.15 -4.77 -7.96
CA GLN A 135 -8.00 -4.68 -9.15
C GLN A 135 -7.35 -3.70 -10.12
N CYS A 136 -6.71 -4.22 -11.17
CA CYS A 136 -6.27 -3.40 -12.30
C CYS A 136 -7.41 -2.48 -12.68
N ILE A 137 -7.19 -1.18 -12.49
CA ILE A 137 -8.15 -0.15 -12.81
C ILE A 137 -8.29 -0.27 -14.32
N LYS A 138 -9.44 -0.73 -14.81
CA LYS A 138 -9.74 -0.77 -16.24
C LYS A 138 -9.96 0.64 -16.80
N GLU A 139 -9.41 1.66 -16.15
CA GLU A 139 -9.26 2.96 -16.78
C GLU A 139 -8.31 2.74 -17.93
N THR A 140 -8.89 2.74 -19.12
CA THR A 140 -8.08 2.81 -20.32
C THR A 140 -7.51 4.22 -20.29
N ALA A 141 -6.22 4.34 -20.00
CA ALA A 141 -5.55 5.63 -19.96
C ALA A 141 -5.81 6.34 -21.30
N PRO A 142 -6.38 7.54 -21.29
CA PRO A 142 -6.62 8.26 -22.52
C PRO A 142 -5.30 8.52 -23.25
N LEU A 143 -5.26 8.29 -24.55
CA LEU A 143 -4.08 8.52 -25.37
C LEU A 143 -4.27 9.75 -26.24
N LEU A 144 -3.20 10.47 -26.54
CA LEU A 144 -3.27 11.52 -27.55
C LEU A 144 -3.29 10.94 -28.96
N SER A 145 -4.02 11.60 -29.85
CA SER A 145 -3.95 11.37 -31.30
C SER A 145 -2.54 11.61 -31.84
N SER A 146 -2.28 11.20 -33.08
CA SER A 146 -0.94 11.32 -33.70
C SER A 146 -0.45 12.75 -33.82
N ASP A 147 -1.37 13.69 -33.99
CA ASP A 147 -1.17 15.13 -34.07
C ASP A 147 -1.22 15.83 -32.69
N GLY A 148 -1.50 15.10 -31.61
CA GLY A 148 -1.48 15.63 -30.24
C GLY A 148 -2.67 16.52 -29.85
N THR A 149 -3.66 16.69 -30.74
CA THR A 149 -4.75 17.66 -30.57
C THR A 149 -5.96 17.09 -29.84
N THR A 150 -6.18 15.77 -29.89
CA THR A 150 -7.36 15.12 -29.33
C THR A 150 -7.01 14.00 -28.36
N LEU A 151 -7.78 13.92 -27.27
CA LEU A 151 -7.64 12.91 -26.24
C LEU A 151 -8.58 11.74 -26.57
N LEU A 152 -8.01 10.61 -26.96
CA LEU A 152 -8.70 9.38 -27.32
C LEU A 152 -9.09 8.63 -26.04
N THR A 153 -10.39 8.55 -25.78
CA THR A 153 -10.95 7.84 -24.62
C THR A 153 -11.64 6.53 -25.00
N GLU A 154 -12.02 6.38 -26.27
CA GLU A 154 -12.65 5.15 -26.78
C GLU A 154 -11.60 4.05 -27.02
N LYS A 155 -11.91 2.83 -26.56
CA LYS A 155 -11.02 1.67 -26.67
C LYS A 155 -10.63 1.33 -28.12
N SER A 156 -11.55 1.49 -29.07
CA SER A 156 -11.31 1.28 -30.51
C SER A 156 -10.29 2.27 -31.06
N GLN A 157 -10.41 3.55 -30.69
CA GLN A 157 -9.52 4.63 -31.12
C GLN A 157 -8.13 4.46 -30.51
N ILE A 158 -8.06 4.08 -29.23
CA ILE A 158 -6.80 3.78 -28.52
C ILE A 158 -6.06 2.60 -29.17
N LEU A 159 -6.75 1.52 -29.50
CA LEU A 159 -6.15 0.36 -30.19
C LEU A 159 -5.65 0.73 -31.60
N LYS A 160 -6.39 1.54 -32.33
CA LYS A 160 -5.97 2.05 -33.64
C LYS A 160 -4.71 2.90 -33.52
N ARG A 161 -4.66 3.84 -32.57
CA ARG A 161 -3.50 4.69 -32.31
C ARG A 161 -2.26 3.91 -31.89
N LEU A 162 -2.43 2.90 -31.03
CA LEU A 162 -1.34 1.98 -30.66
C LEU A 162 -0.80 1.24 -31.88
N THR A 163 -1.68 0.76 -32.76
CA THR A 163 -1.28 0.09 -34.01
C THR A 163 -0.47 1.01 -34.91
N GLU A 164 -0.88 2.28 -35.06
CA GLU A 164 -0.14 3.30 -35.81
C GLU A 164 1.23 3.57 -35.19
N HIS A 165 1.29 3.75 -33.87
CA HIS A 165 2.54 4.02 -33.15
C HIS A 165 3.53 2.85 -33.27
N PHE A 166 3.10 1.62 -33.00
CA PHE A 166 3.96 0.45 -33.16
C PHE A 166 4.37 0.23 -34.61
N ARG A 167 3.49 0.49 -35.59
CA ARG A 167 3.85 0.42 -37.01
C ARG A 167 4.94 1.44 -37.35
N SER A 168 4.83 2.66 -36.85
CA SER A 168 5.85 3.71 -37.03
C SER A 168 7.17 3.32 -36.37
N VAL A 169 7.15 2.89 -35.11
CA VAL A 169 8.38 2.58 -34.36
C VAL A 169 9.11 1.36 -34.93
N LEU A 170 8.37 0.31 -35.29
CA LEU A 170 8.97 -0.97 -35.71
C LEU A 170 9.25 -1.06 -37.21
N ASN A 171 8.59 -0.25 -38.05
CA ASN A 171 8.79 -0.24 -39.49
C ASN A 171 9.39 1.08 -40.00
N CYS A 172 10.15 1.79 -39.16
CA CYS A 172 10.99 2.89 -39.63
C CYS A 172 11.99 2.35 -40.65
N SER A 173 11.89 2.80 -41.90
CA SER A 173 12.92 2.55 -42.91
C SER A 173 14.21 3.23 -42.45
N SER A 174 15.20 2.46 -42.03
CA SER A 174 16.53 2.97 -41.74
C SER A 174 17.30 3.13 -43.04
N ALA A 175 17.31 4.34 -43.60
CA ALA A 175 18.26 4.72 -44.63
C ALA A 175 19.63 4.88 -43.96
N ILE A 176 20.44 3.81 -43.98
CA ILE A 176 21.86 3.92 -43.65
C ILE A 176 22.48 4.79 -44.74
N SER A 177 23.12 5.89 -44.35
CA SER A 177 23.78 6.77 -45.31
C SER A 177 24.98 6.04 -45.91
N ASP A 178 25.11 6.05 -47.24
CA ASP A 178 26.25 5.46 -47.95
C ASP A 178 27.59 6.01 -47.44
N ALA A 179 27.63 7.29 -47.04
CA ALA A 179 28.80 7.93 -46.45
C ALA A 179 29.22 7.32 -45.09
N ALA A 180 28.32 6.66 -44.37
CA ALA A 180 28.63 5.92 -43.15
C ALA A 180 29.15 4.50 -43.46
N ILE A 181 28.75 3.92 -44.60
CA ILE A 181 29.24 2.62 -45.10
C ILE A 181 30.69 2.78 -45.59
N ASP A 182 30.99 3.87 -46.30
CA ASP A 182 32.33 4.19 -46.82
C ASP A 182 33.38 4.50 -45.72
N ARG A 183 32.96 4.62 -44.46
CA ARG A 183 33.82 4.89 -43.30
C ARG A 183 34.11 3.66 -42.44
N LEU A 184 33.66 2.48 -42.85
CA LEU A 184 33.99 1.23 -42.17
C LEU A 184 35.44 0.81 -42.50
N PRO A 185 36.28 0.44 -41.51
CA PRO A 185 37.67 0.04 -41.71
C PRO A 185 37.83 -1.30 -42.43
#